data_AF-A0A967SK62-F1
#
_entry.id   AF-A0A967SK62-F1
#
_cell.length_a   1.000
_cell.length_b   1.000
_cell.length_c   1.000
_cell.angle_alpha   90.00
_cell.angle_beta   90.00
_cell.angle_gamma   90.00
#
_symmetry.space_group_name_H-M   'P 1'
#
loop_
_entity.id
_entity.type
_entity.pdbx_description
1 polymer ?
#
loop_
_entity_poly.entity_id
_entity_poly.type
_entity_poly.pdbx_seq_one_letter_code
_entity_poly.pdbx_strand_id
1 'polypeptide(L)'
;MSAPDPVEELALLVRSSHGLAVFVVDDEDRAESLLRHLADRLGVPYFGWSRTRGLVRDGADGPVYDTQHPARALAHVQHAEFPAVYHFSGLATFLDDPTTAAALADAIRPYEGNDGILVLTGPAMELPEAVRPRAAVVRAAPPADADYHELLGRILRDVRGRQDVDVAIEPDELRRLYANLRGLTLLEAEKVLTRAIVEDGRLTAADIGAVLEHKRTIVEREGLLEYYPAEEAMADIAGMASLKRWLAKRRTIINQPDRAREFGLEFPRGLLLVGVPGAGKSLCAKAVATEWSLPLLKLDPAALYNKYVGETERNFRRAMETAERMAPVVLWIDEIEKAFAQAGGEDGGVSARTLGTFLSWLQERKGDVFVVATANAVERLPPELLRKGRFDEVFFVDLPDTAARRQIFRIHLRRRGQDPDAFDMEALAAATAGFSGAEIEQVIISALYSAFAVDGALDDDRLLAEVRATRPLSVVAAERIAALRAWADGR
;
A
#
# COMPACT_ATOMS: atom_id res chain seq x y z
N MET A 1 9.45 -17.19 -0.65
CA MET A 1 10.65 -17.17 0.22
C MET A 1 10.42 -16.09 1.26
N SER A 2 10.57 -16.37 2.56
CA SER A 2 10.65 -15.29 3.56
C SER A 2 11.75 -14.32 3.13
N ALA A 3 11.57 -13.02 3.35
CA ALA A 3 12.70 -12.11 3.21
C ALA A 3 13.85 -12.67 4.07
N PRO A 4 15.09 -12.73 3.54
CA PRO A 4 16.23 -13.21 4.31
C PRO A 4 16.38 -12.36 5.57
N ASP A 5 16.72 -13.01 6.69
CA ASP A 5 17.03 -12.30 7.94
C ASP A 5 18.20 -11.34 7.65
N PRO A 6 18.02 -10.02 7.80
CA PRO A 6 19.07 -9.05 7.49
C PRO A 6 20.33 -9.28 8.32
N VAL A 7 20.21 -9.83 9.54
CA VAL A 7 21.37 -10.18 10.38
C VAL A 7 22.12 -11.37 9.80
N GLU A 8 21.40 -12.38 9.28
CA GLU A 8 22.02 -13.53 8.62
C GLU A 8 22.72 -13.14 7.31
N GLU A 9 22.11 -12.25 6.53
CA GLU A 9 22.70 -11.70 5.30
C GLU A 9 23.95 -10.88 5.61
N LEU A 10 23.92 -9.97 6.60
CA LEU A 10 25.10 -9.24 7.04
C LEU A 10 26.19 -10.19 7.56
N ALA A 11 25.83 -11.22 8.34
CA ALA A 11 26.80 -12.21 8.81
C ALA A 11 27.41 -13.03 7.66
N LEU A 12 26.67 -13.27 6.57
CA LEU A 12 27.21 -13.88 5.37
C LEU A 12 28.21 -12.95 4.65
N LEU A 13 27.93 -11.65 4.60
CA LEU A 13 28.84 -10.64 4.04
C LEU A 13 30.18 -10.60 4.80
N VAL A 14 30.13 -10.61 6.14
CA VAL A 14 31.35 -10.69 6.97
C VAL A 14 32.14 -11.96 6.65
N ARG A 15 31.49 -13.12 6.61
CA ARG A 15 32.14 -14.42 6.31
C ARG A 15 32.65 -14.55 4.88
N SER A 16 32.17 -13.71 3.97
CA SER A 16 32.65 -13.62 2.59
C SER A 16 33.63 -12.46 2.37
N SER A 17 34.15 -11.89 3.47
CA SER A 17 35.18 -10.86 3.48
C SER A 17 34.77 -9.56 2.77
N HIS A 18 33.50 -9.17 2.90
CA HIS A 18 33.05 -7.85 2.50
C HIS A 18 33.35 -6.84 3.62
N GLY A 19 34.27 -5.91 3.38
CA GLY A 19 34.64 -4.89 4.37
C GLY A 19 33.63 -3.74 4.52
N LEU A 20 32.65 -3.62 3.62
CA LEU A 20 31.68 -2.53 3.59
C LEU A 20 30.26 -3.03 3.25
N ALA A 21 29.30 -2.67 4.09
CA ALA A 21 27.87 -2.82 3.82
C ALA A 21 27.13 -1.49 3.93
N VAL A 22 26.18 -1.26 3.03
CA VAL A 22 25.14 -0.24 3.16
C VAL A 22 23.88 -0.94 3.67
N PHE A 23 23.48 -0.61 4.89
CA PHE A 23 22.29 -1.16 5.51
C PHE A 23 21.14 -0.17 5.40
N VAL A 24 20.21 -0.43 4.48
CA VAL A 24 19.05 0.42 4.23
C VAL A 24 17.92 0.01 5.16
N VAL A 25 17.54 0.92 6.04
CA VAL A 25 16.57 0.71 7.11
C VAL A 25 15.81 2.01 7.36
N ASP A 26 14.52 1.91 7.65
CA ASP A 26 13.65 3.09 7.84
C ASP A 26 13.77 3.72 9.24
N ASP A 27 14.41 3.01 10.17
CA ASP A 27 14.51 3.34 11.59
C ASP A 27 15.94 3.05 12.09
N GLU A 28 16.66 4.10 12.50
CA GLU A 28 18.05 4.02 12.98
C GLU A 28 18.19 3.27 14.32
N ASP A 29 17.19 3.35 15.20
CA ASP A 29 17.23 2.64 16.49
C ASP A 29 17.09 1.12 16.28
N ARG A 30 16.26 0.74 15.30
CA ARG A 30 16.19 -0.65 14.82
C ARG A 30 17.49 -1.08 14.16
N ALA A 31 18.13 -0.19 13.39
CA ALA A 31 19.43 -0.47 12.77
C ALA A 31 20.49 -0.80 13.81
N GLU A 32 20.63 0.06 14.83
CA GLU A 32 21.55 -0.12 15.94
C GLU A 32 21.27 -1.45 16.68
N SER A 33 20.01 -1.76 16.96
CA SER A 33 19.62 -3.01 17.63
C SER A 33 20.00 -4.26 16.83
N LEU A 34 19.74 -4.28 15.51
CA LEU A 34 20.09 -5.40 14.63
C LEU A 34 21.61 -5.56 14.48
N LEU A 35 22.35 -4.45 14.41
CA LEU A 35 23.82 -4.48 14.28
C LEU A 35 24.53 -4.88 15.58
N ARG A 36 23.95 -4.56 16.74
CA ARG A 36 24.40 -5.11 18.03
C ARG A 36 24.18 -6.62 18.08
N HIS A 37 23.01 -7.09 17.65
CA HIS A 37 22.74 -8.52 17.57
C HIS A 37 23.69 -9.24 16.60
N LEU A 38 24.02 -8.63 15.46
CA LEU A 38 25.04 -9.12 14.54
C LEU A 38 26.41 -9.25 15.23
N ALA A 39 26.84 -8.22 15.96
CA ALA A 39 28.11 -8.21 16.66
C ALA A 39 28.20 -9.33 17.71
N ASP A 40 27.14 -9.51 18.51
CA ASP A 40 27.02 -10.60 19.49
C ASP A 40 27.10 -11.97 18.81
N ARG A 41 26.43 -12.14 17.68
CA ARG A 41 26.41 -13.40 16.91
C ARG A 41 27.76 -13.74 16.31
N LEU A 42 28.51 -12.73 15.87
CA LEU A 42 29.87 -12.87 15.35
C LEU A 42 30.92 -12.96 16.47
N GLY A 43 30.57 -12.64 17.72
CA GLY A 43 31.51 -12.60 18.84
C GLY A 43 32.52 -11.46 18.75
N VAL A 44 32.17 -10.37 18.06
CA VAL A 44 33.04 -9.20 17.84
C VAL A 44 32.44 -7.97 18.52
N PRO A 45 33.24 -6.96 18.91
CA PRO A 45 32.71 -5.73 19.50
C PRO A 45 31.90 -4.91 18.49
N TYR A 46 30.89 -4.21 19.01
CA TYR A 46 30.13 -3.18 18.28
C TYR A 46 30.67 -1.79 18.57
N PHE A 47 30.79 -0.96 17.53
CA PHE A 47 31.10 0.46 17.62
C PHE A 47 30.05 1.27 16.87
N GLY A 48 29.44 2.25 17.54
CA GLY A 48 28.49 3.18 16.94
C GLY A 48 29.12 4.56 16.74
N TRP A 49 28.98 5.12 15.55
CA TRP A 49 29.41 6.48 15.22
C TRP A 49 28.21 7.35 14.82
N SER A 50 28.21 8.57 15.35
CA SER A 50 27.42 9.68 14.83
C SER A 50 28.23 10.97 14.95
N ARG A 51 27.91 11.99 14.14
CA ARG A 51 28.58 13.29 14.21
C ARG A 51 28.54 13.93 15.61
N THR A 52 27.45 13.73 16.36
CA THR A 52 27.28 14.34 17.68
C THR A 52 27.97 13.57 18.80
N ARG A 53 27.99 12.23 18.73
CA ARG A 53 28.59 11.39 19.77
C ARG A 53 30.06 11.07 19.49
N GLY A 54 30.50 11.02 18.24
CA GLY A 54 31.76 10.39 17.83
C GLY A 54 31.64 8.87 17.79
N LEU A 55 32.76 8.16 17.68
CA LEU A 55 32.85 6.70 17.64
C LEU A 55 32.88 6.17 19.07
N VAL A 56 31.86 5.42 19.47
CA VAL A 56 31.71 4.86 20.82
C VAL A 56 31.67 3.34 20.73
N ARG A 57 32.49 2.67 21.54
CA ARG A 57 32.41 1.21 21.71
C ARG A 57 31.23 0.87 22.61
N ASP A 58 30.52 -0.20 22.30
CA ASP A 58 29.46 -0.66 23.20
C ASP A 58 29.98 -0.95 24.61
N GLY A 59 29.23 -0.51 25.62
CA GLY A 59 29.60 -0.61 27.03
C GLY A 59 30.73 0.31 27.50
N ALA A 60 31.24 1.23 26.66
CA ALA A 60 32.24 2.22 27.07
C ALA A 60 31.60 3.53 27.58
N ASP A 61 32.28 4.20 28.51
CA ASP A 61 31.79 5.43 29.15
C ASP A 61 31.86 6.69 28.26
N GLY A 62 32.51 6.62 27.09
CA GLY A 62 32.68 7.77 26.22
C GLY A 62 33.26 7.45 24.84
N PRO A 63 33.27 8.44 23.93
CA PRO A 63 33.78 8.26 22.59
C PRO A 63 35.30 8.20 22.53
N VAL A 64 35.79 7.57 21.47
CA VAL A 64 37.19 7.66 21.07
C VAL A 64 37.53 9.14 20.79
N TYR A 65 38.68 9.59 21.27
CA TYR A 65 39.11 10.98 21.19
C TYR A 65 39.05 11.54 19.76
N ASP A 66 38.46 12.74 19.62
CA ASP A 66 38.37 13.53 18.37
C ASP A 66 37.67 12.81 17.19
N THR A 67 36.86 11.80 17.47
CA THR A 67 36.13 11.05 16.42
C THR A 67 34.80 11.66 16.04
N GLN A 68 34.44 12.85 16.52
CA GLN A 68 33.29 13.61 15.99
C GLN A 68 33.55 14.06 14.53
N HIS A 69 34.83 14.21 14.16
CA HIS A 69 35.26 14.42 12.78
C HIS A 69 35.25 13.09 12.00
N PRO A 70 34.49 12.96 10.90
CA PRO A 70 34.34 11.71 10.16
C PRO A 70 35.66 11.07 9.71
N ALA A 71 36.56 11.86 9.13
CA ALA A 71 37.87 11.37 8.68
C ALA A 71 38.74 10.83 9.83
N ARG A 72 38.62 11.40 11.04
CA ARG A 72 39.33 10.91 12.24
C ARG A 72 38.73 9.61 12.74
N ALA A 73 37.41 9.47 12.73
CA ALA A 73 36.74 8.22 13.06
C ALA A 73 37.15 7.10 12.09
N LEU A 74 37.13 7.37 10.78
CA LEU A 74 37.56 6.41 9.76
C LEU A 74 39.04 6.05 9.89
N ALA A 75 39.91 7.02 10.19
CA ALA A 75 41.31 6.76 10.48
C ALA A 75 41.46 5.85 11.71
N HIS A 76 40.67 6.02 12.77
CA HIS A 76 40.70 5.11 13.91
C HIS A 76 40.34 3.67 13.51
N VAL A 77 39.26 3.51 12.71
CA VAL A 77 38.83 2.21 12.19
C VAL A 77 39.92 1.55 11.34
N GLN A 78 40.63 2.33 10.53
CA GLN A 78 41.76 1.84 9.74
C GLN A 78 42.90 1.28 10.62
N HIS A 79 43.25 1.96 11.70
CA HIS A 79 44.38 1.59 12.57
C HIS A 79 44.02 0.59 13.68
N ALA A 80 42.74 0.33 13.91
CA ALA A 80 42.28 -0.61 14.92
C ALA A 80 42.72 -2.06 14.62
N GLU A 81 42.74 -2.46 13.35
CA GLU A 81 43.20 -3.77 12.85
C GLU A 81 42.62 -5.01 13.57
N PHE A 82 41.48 -4.89 14.28
CA PHE A 82 40.77 -6.01 14.90
C PHE A 82 39.34 -6.15 14.35
N PRO A 83 38.79 -7.38 14.26
CA PRO A 83 37.41 -7.60 13.83
C PRO A 83 36.39 -6.90 14.72
N ALA A 84 35.50 -6.12 14.13
CA ALA A 84 34.41 -5.44 14.82
C ALA A 84 33.29 -5.07 13.84
N VAL A 85 32.10 -4.80 14.36
CA VAL A 85 31.01 -4.17 13.60
C VAL A 85 31.08 -2.66 13.85
N TYR A 86 31.50 -1.90 12.83
CA TYR A 86 31.56 -0.44 12.87
C TYR A 86 30.33 0.17 12.19
N HIS A 87 29.37 0.62 12.98
CA HIS A 87 28.16 1.27 12.50
C HIS A 87 28.36 2.79 12.41
N PHE A 88 28.22 3.34 11.20
CA PHE A 88 28.28 4.78 10.95
C PHE A 88 26.92 5.32 10.50
N SER A 89 26.23 6.00 11.42
CA SER A 89 24.95 6.66 11.14
C SER A 89 25.19 8.09 10.62
N GLY A 90 24.66 8.37 9.42
CA GLY A 90 24.71 9.70 8.81
C GLY A 90 26.02 10.10 8.11
N LEU A 91 26.98 9.18 7.99
CA LEU A 91 28.27 9.43 7.29
C LEU A 91 28.06 9.83 5.82
N ALA A 92 26.97 9.35 5.20
CA ALA A 92 26.56 9.64 3.82
C ALA A 92 26.71 11.13 3.45
N THR A 93 26.29 12.00 4.37
CA THR A 93 26.25 13.45 4.18
C THR A 93 27.63 14.11 4.05
N PHE A 94 28.70 13.37 4.32
CA PHE A 94 30.09 13.81 4.23
C PHE A 94 30.86 13.15 3.10
N LEU A 95 30.25 12.24 2.32
CA LEU A 95 30.95 11.49 1.27
C LEU A 95 31.19 12.31 0.00
N ASP A 96 30.57 13.49 -0.12
CA ASP A 96 30.88 14.46 -1.18
C ASP A 96 32.27 15.10 -1.00
N ASP A 97 32.80 15.10 0.23
CA ASP A 97 34.16 15.55 0.51
C ASP A 97 35.18 14.47 0.08
N PRO A 98 36.09 14.77 -0.87
CA PRO A 98 37.06 13.80 -1.37
C PRO A 98 37.96 13.22 -0.29
N THR A 99 38.27 13.99 0.75
CA THR A 99 39.11 13.55 1.87
C THR A 99 38.41 12.46 2.68
N THR A 100 37.14 12.67 3.00
CA THR A 100 36.31 11.70 3.73
C THR A 100 36.03 10.46 2.89
N ALA A 101 35.77 10.62 1.59
CA ALA A 101 35.61 9.50 0.67
C ALA A 101 36.87 8.63 0.57
N ALA A 102 38.05 9.25 0.48
CA ALA A 102 39.33 8.53 0.51
C ALA A 102 39.57 7.83 1.85
N ALA A 103 39.30 8.50 2.97
CA ALA A 103 39.41 7.92 4.31
C ALA A 103 38.50 6.69 4.47
N LEU A 104 37.29 6.70 3.89
CA LEU A 104 36.40 5.54 3.89
C LEU A 104 37.01 4.39 3.07
N ALA A 105 37.53 4.69 1.88
CA ALA A 105 38.14 3.69 1.01
C ALA A 105 39.35 2.99 1.66
N ASP A 106 40.11 3.73 2.49
CA ASP A 106 41.24 3.19 3.23
C ASP A 106 40.82 2.46 4.51
N ALA A 107 39.80 2.96 5.22
CA ALA A 107 39.24 2.31 6.41
C ALA A 107 38.68 0.91 6.13
N ILE A 108 38.14 0.64 4.94
CA ILE A 108 37.53 -0.66 4.61
C ILE A 108 38.55 -1.73 4.19
N ARG A 109 39.77 -1.34 3.74
CA ARG A 109 40.78 -2.28 3.22
C ARG A 109 41.17 -3.39 4.21
N PRO A 110 41.42 -3.11 5.51
CA PRO A 110 41.80 -4.17 6.46
C PRO A 110 40.71 -5.23 6.65
N TYR A 111 39.45 -4.86 6.40
CA TYR A 111 38.28 -5.68 6.65
C TYR A 111 37.87 -6.55 5.45
N GLU A 112 38.58 -6.46 4.33
CA GLU A 112 38.43 -7.40 3.19
C GLU A 112 39.20 -8.71 3.39
N GLY A 113 39.86 -8.89 4.53
CA GLY A 113 40.63 -10.09 4.86
C GLY A 113 40.42 -10.59 6.30
N ASN A 114 39.46 -10.03 7.04
CA ASN A 114 39.16 -10.43 8.42
C ASN A 114 37.63 -10.49 8.67
N ASP A 115 37.23 -10.83 9.90
CA ASP A 115 35.81 -10.97 10.30
C ASP A 115 35.17 -9.65 10.78
N GLY A 116 35.67 -8.49 10.36
CA GLY A 116 35.09 -7.18 10.68
C GLY A 116 34.34 -6.57 9.50
N ILE A 117 33.48 -5.58 9.78
CA ILE A 117 32.70 -4.90 8.75
C ILE A 117 32.39 -3.47 9.15
N LEU A 118 32.46 -2.58 8.16
CA LEU A 118 31.94 -1.22 8.28
C LEU A 118 30.53 -1.17 7.68
N VAL A 119 29.56 -0.75 8.47
CA VAL A 119 28.15 -0.65 8.07
C VAL A 119 27.72 0.81 8.07
N LEU A 120 27.25 1.27 6.91
CA LEU A 120 26.65 2.59 6.73
C LEU A 120 25.14 2.49 6.80
N THR A 121 24.51 3.33 7.64
CA THR A 121 23.05 3.48 7.68
C THR A 121 22.64 4.86 7.22
N GLY A 122 21.45 4.94 6.63
CA GLY A 122 20.82 6.17 6.19
C GLY A 122 19.89 5.97 4.99
N PRO A 123 19.15 7.02 4.59
CA PRO A 123 18.32 6.99 3.40
C PRO A 123 19.19 6.73 2.16
N ALA A 124 18.58 6.15 1.10
CA ALA A 124 19.25 5.73 -0.13
C ALA A 124 20.44 6.63 -0.51
N MET A 125 21.66 6.12 -0.29
CA MET A 125 22.89 6.89 -0.39
C MET A 125 23.60 6.64 -1.72
N GLU A 126 24.10 7.70 -2.33
CA GLU A 126 25.05 7.58 -3.44
C GLU A 126 26.46 7.44 -2.89
N LEU A 127 27.03 6.24 -3.07
CA LEU A 127 28.43 6.00 -2.71
C LEU A 127 29.39 6.57 -3.77
N PRO A 128 30.56 7.12 -3.36
CA PRO A 128 31.64 7.49 -4.27
C PRO A 128 32.12 6.32 -5.14
N GLU A 129 32.58 6.60 -6.36
CA GLU A 129 33.00 5.60 -7.34
C GLU A 129 34.12 4.68 -6.80
N ALA A 130 35.01 5.20 -5.97
CA ALA A 130 36.12 4.44 -5.39
C ALA A 130 35.68 3.33 -4.39
N VAL A 131 34.53 3.49 -3.74
CA VAL A 131 34.02 2.53 -2.73
C VAL A 131 32.82 1.74 -3.22
N ARG A 132 32.10 2.24 -4.23
CA ARG A 132 30.88 1.63 -4.76
C ARG A 132 31.06 0.15 -5.18
N PRO A 133 32.14 -0.28 -5.84
CA PRO A 133 32.34 -1.69 -6.21
C PRO A 133 32.59 -2.63 -5.02
N ARG A 134 32.94 -2.08 -3.85
CA ARG A 134 33.32 -2.82 -2.63
C ARG A 134 32.18 -2.88 -1.61
N ALA A 135 31.09 -2.15 -1.86
CA ALA A 135 29.95 -2.07 -0.97
C ALA A 135 28.88 -3.10 -1.33
N ALA A 136 28.50 -3.93 -0.36
CA ALA A 136 27.30 -4.75 -0.45
C ALA A 136 26.09 -3.96 0.08
N VAL A 137 24.92 -4.07 -0.56
CA VAL A 137 23.69 -3.39 -0.10
C VAL A 137 22.76 -4.42 0.53
N VAL A 138 22.48 -4.25 1.82
CA VAL A 138 21.51 -5.06 2.56
C VAL A 138 20.31 -4.19 2.90
N ARG A 139 19.10 -4.72 2.74
CA ARG A 139 17.86 -4.00 3.07
C ARG A 139 17.17 -4.70 4.23
N ALA A 140 16.84 -3.96 5.27
CA ALA A 140 16.06 -4.49 6.38
C ALA A 140 14.67 -4.93 5.87
N ALA A 141 14.23 -6.10 6.31
CA ALA A 141 12.83 -6.49 6.14
C ALA A 141 11.93 -5.53 6.95
N PRO A 142 10.69 -5.24 6.53
CA PRO A 142 9.75 -4.45 7.34
C PRO A 142 9.52 -5.09 8.70
N PRO A 143 9.08 -4.34 9.74
CA PRO A 143 8.83 -4.92 11.05
C PRO A 143 7.77 -6.03 10.99
N ALA A 144 8.06 -7.15 11.63
CA ALA A 144 7.18 -8.31 11.73
C ALA A 144 6.24 -8.18 12.94
N ASP A 145 5.22 -9.04 13.00
CA ASP A 145 4.27 -9.07 14.13
C ASP A 145 4.97 -9.26 15.49
N ALA A 146 6.08 -10.00 15.52
CA ALA A 146 6.91 -10.16 16.72
C ALA A 146 7.54 -8.84 17.19
N ASP A 147 8.00 -7.99 16.25
CA ASP A 147 8.58 -6.68 16.57
C ASP A 147 7.52 -5.76 17.19
N TYR A 148 6.30 -5.73 16.63
CA TYR A 148 5.19 -4.96 17.19
C TYR A 148 4.73 -5.50 18.55
N HIS A 149 4.81 -6.82 18.75
CA HIS A 149 4.49 -7.45 20.03
C HIS A 149 5.47 -7.02 21.12
N GLU A 150 6.77 -7.05 20.83
CA GLU A 150 7.81 -6.59 21.75
C GLU A 150 7.67 -5.09 22.04
N LEU A 151 7.43 -4.28 21.00
CA LEU A 151 7.18 -2.84 21.13
C LEU A 151 5.99 -2.55 22.05
N LEU A 152 4.85 -3.22 21.84
CA LEU A 152 3.67 -3.04 22.68
C LEU A 152 3.96 -3.42 24.14
N GLY A 153 4.69 -4.51 24.35
CA GLY A 153 5.13 -4.91 25.70
C GLY A 153 6.00 -3.86 26.39
N ARG A 154 6.91 -3.20 25.65
CA ARG A 154 7.70 -2.07 26.15
C ARG A 154 6.81 -0.88 26.52
N ILE A 155 5.95 -0.44 25.60
CA ILE A 155 5.03 0.69 25.82
C ILE A 155 4.17 0.46 27.06
N LEU A 156 3.57 -0.73 27.19
CA LEU A 156 2.73 -1.05 28.35
C LEU A 156 3.50 -1.02 29.67
N ARG A 157 4.76 -1.48 29.70
CA ARG A 157 5.61 -1.37 30.90
C ARG A 157 5.90 0.09 31.26
N ASP A 158 6.26 0.89 30.27
CA ASP A 158 6.63 2.29 30.46
C ASP A 158 5.44 3.15 30.89
N VAL A 159 4.26 2.93 30.30
CA VAL A 159 3.03 3.65 30.63
C VAL A 159 2.47 3.19 31.99
N ARG A 160 2.51 1.89 32.31
CA ARG A 160 2.10 1.37 33.64
C ARG A 160 2.97 1.91 34.78
N GLY A 161 4.20 2.31 34.48
CA GLY A 161 5.06 3.02 35.44
C GLY A 161 4.57 4.43 35.78
N ARG A 162 3.64 5.01 34.99
CA ARG A 162 3.16 6.40 35.10
C ARG A 162 1.66 6.51 35.40
N GLN A 163 0.84 5.58 34.93
CA GLN A 163 -0.60 5.53 35.16
C GLN A 163 -1.13 4.09 35.12
N ASP A 164 -2.32 3.84 35.66
CA ASP A 164 -2.95 2.53 35.53
C ASP A 164 -3.40 2.29 34.08
N VAL A 165 -3.21 1.06 33.58
CA VAL A 165 -3.54 0.69 32.20
C VAL A 165 -4.34 -0.60 32.16
N ASP A 166 -5.60 -0.47 31.77
CA ASP A 166 -6.53 -1.58 31.57
C ASP A 166 -6.35 -2.18 30.17
N VAL A 167 -5.93 -3.44 30.11
CA VAL A 167 -5.75 -4.15 28.83
C VAL A 167 -6.94 -5.08 28.63
N ALA A 168 -7.89 -4.61 27.81
CA ALA A 168 -9.14 -5.29 27.49
C ALA A 168 -9.23 -5.52 25.97
N ILE A 169 -8.20 -6.15 25.43
CA ILE A 169 -8.12 -6.56 24.01
C ILE A 169 -8.01 -8.07 23.91
N GLU A 170 -8.88 -8.69 23.12
CA GLU A 170 -8.91 -10.14 22.93
C GLU A 170 -7.81 -10.62 21.96
N PRO A 171 -7.39 -11.91 21.99
CA PRO A 171 -6.34 -12.42 21.10
C PRO A 171 -6.60 -12.21 19.60
N ASP A 172 -7.86 -12.30 19.16
CA ASP A 172 -8.24 -12.03 17.77
C ASP A 172 -8.11 -10.55 17.40
N GLU A 173 -8.44 -9.67 18.34
CA GLU A 173 -8.36 -8.21 18.17
C GLU A 173 -6.90 -7.76 18.19
N LEU A 174 -6.08 -8.36 19.04
CA LEU A 174 -4.63 -8.12 19.08
C LEU A 174 -3.96 -8.51 17.76
N ARG A 175 -4.36 -9.66 17.17
CA ARG A 175 -3.90 -10.05 15.82
C ARG A 175 -4.32 -9.02 14.77
N ARG A 176 -5.55 -8.49 14.84
CA ARG A 176 -6.01 -7.41 13.96
C ARG A 176 -5.23 -6.12 14.18
N LEU A 177 -4.88 -5.78 15.41
CA LEU A 177 -4.04 -4.61 15.72
C LEU A 177 -2.68 -4.73 15.04
N TYR A 178 -1.98 -5.86 15.19
CA TYR A 178 -0.70 -6.09 14.52
C TYR A 178 -0.82 -6.06 13.00
N ALA A 179 -1.86 -6.70 12.44
CA ALA A 179 -2.13 -6.63 11.00
C ALA A 179 -2.33 -5.18 10.50
N ASN A 180 -2.93 -4.31 11.32
CA ASN A 180 -3.12 -2.90 11.00
C ASN A 180 -1.87 -2.05 11.24
N LEU A 181 -0.95 -2.46 12.12
CA LEU A 181 0.34 -1.79 12.31
C LEU A 181 1.34 -2.10 11.20
N ARG A 182 1.22 -3.25 10.52
CA ARG A 182 2.07 -3.62 9.37
C ARG A 182 2.16 -2.46 8.38
N GLY A 183 3.38 -2.13 7.97
CA GLY A 183 3.63 -1.01 7.07
C GLY A 183 3.98 0.31 7.76
N LEU A 184 3.81 0.40 9.07
CA LEU A 184 4.37 1.47 9.87
C LEU A 184 5.80 1.12 10.30
N THR A 185 6.64 2.12 10.47
CA THR A 185 7.90 1.97 11.21
C THR A 185 7.60 1.72 12.69
N LEU A 186 8.58 1.16 13.43
CA LEU A 186 8.41 0.96 14.88
C LEU A 186 8.20 2.31 15.60
N LEU A 187 8.89 3.37 15.17
CA LEU A 187 8.68 4.71 15.68
C LEU A 187 7.26 5.26 15.44
N GLU A 188 6.70 5.06 14.25
CA GLU A 188 5.31 5.46 13.94
C GLU A 188 4.31 4.67 14.77
N ALA A 189 4.48 3.35 14.84
CA ALA A 189 3.67 2.47 15.68
C ALA A 189 3.75 2.87 17.16
N GLU A 190 4.95 3.19 17.66
CA GLU A 190 5.16 3.61 19.05
C GLU A 190 4.38 4.88 19.36
N LYS A 191 4.49 5.90 18.50
CA LYS A 191 3.78 7.17 18.69
C LYS A 191 2.27 6.99 18.70
N VAL A 192 1.74 6.18 17.79
CA VAL A 192 0.30 5.91 17.70
C VAL A 192 -0.20 5.14 18.90
N LEU A 193 0.43 4.02 19.23
CA LEU A 193 0.01 3.15 20.33
C LEU A 193 0.14 3.88 21.67
N THR A 194 1.26 4.58 21.89
CA THR A 194 1.47 5.36 23.12
C THR A 194 0.40 6.44 23.26
N ARG A 195 0.10 7.18 22.19
CA ARG A 195 -0.94 8.19 22.22
C ARG A 195 -2.31 7.58 22.56
N ALA A 196 -2.69 6.51 21.86
CA ALA A 196 -3.98 5.85 22.05
C ALA A 196 -4.15 5.37 23.51
N ILE A 197 -3.15 4.65 24.04
CA ILE A 197 -3.18 4.12 25.41
C ILE A 197 -3.12 5.24 26.47
N VAL A 198 -2.38 6.33 26.21
CA VAL A 198 -2.26 7.43 27.17
C VAL A 198 -3.55 8.26 27.24
N GLU A 199 -4.29 8.37 26.14
CA GLU A 199 -5.47 9.23 26.02
C GLU A 199 -6.62 8.79 26.95
N ASP A 200 -6.84 7.48 27.12
CA ASP A 200 -7.90 6.94 27.98
C ASP A 200 -7.44 5.93 29.04
N GLY A 201 -6.15 5.56 29.04
CA GLY A 201 -5.59 4.57 29.96
C GLY A 201 -5.98 3.13 29.62
N ARG A 202 -6.43 2.84 28.41
CA ARG A 202 -6.91 1.51 28.02
C ARG A 202 -6.25 1.03 26.74
N LEU A 203 -6.21 -0.29 26.56
CA LEU A 203 -5.91 -0.93 25.29
C LEU A 203 -7.10 -1.82 24.92
N THR A 204 -7.82 -1.45 23.86
CA THR A 204 -9.05 -2.09 23.40
C THR A 204 -9.09 -2.20 21.87
N ALA A 205 -10.13 -2.84 21.33
CA ALA A 205 -10.35 -2.89 19.88
C ALA A 205 -10.53 -1.50 19.23
N ALA A 206 -10.91 -0.47 20.00
CA ALA A 206 -11.09 0.89 19.47
C ALA A 206 -9.77 1.51 19.00
N ASP A 207 -8.63 1.10 19.57
CA ASP A 207 -7.30 1.63 19.22
C ASP A 207 -6.86 1.25 17.80
N ILE A 208 -7.45 0.20 17.22
CA ILE A 208 -7.29 -0.13 15.80
C ILE A 208 -7.71 1.06 14.93
N GLY A 209 -8.77 1.78 15.33
CA GLY A 209 -9.23 2.99 14.64
C GLY A 209 -8.17 4.10 14.64
N ALA A 210 -7.45 4.29 15.75
CA ALA A 210 -6.38 5.28 15.85
C ALA A 210 -5.20 4.94 14.91
N VAL A 211 -4.87 3.65 14.76
CA VAL A 211 -3.86 3.18 13.80
C VAL A 211 -4.29 3.44 12.36
N LEU A 212 -5.55 3.15 12.02
CA LEU A 212 -6.09 3.41 10.68
C LEU A 212 -6.07 4.91 10.34
N GLU A 213 -6.45 5.77 11.28
CA GLU A 213 -6.43 7.23 11.09
C GLU A 213 -5.00 7.77 10.92
N HIS A 214 -4.03 7.19 11.64
CA HIS A 214 -2.62 7.54 11.44
C HIS A 214 -2.11 7.14 10.05
N LYS A 215 -2.41 5.92 9.61
CA LYS A 215 -2.09 5.46 8.26
C LYS A 215 -2.69 6.36 7.19
N ARG A 216 -3.96 6.75 7.36
CA ARG A 216 -4.62 7.73 6.51
C ARG A 216 -3.83 9.04 6.43
N THR A 217 -3.39 9.58 7.57
CA THR A 217 -2.58 10.81 7.62
C THR A 217 -1.27 10.67 6.83
N ILE A 218 -0.59 9.53 6.92
CA ILE A 218 0.65 9.28 6.17
C ILE A 218 0.38 9.29 4.66
N VAL A 219 -0.69 8.62 4.22
CA VAL A 219 -1.11 8.57 2.81
C VAL A 219 -1.45 9.96 2.29
N GLU A 220 -2.29 10.70 3.01
CA GLU A 220 -2.75 12.05 2.62
C GLU A 220 -1.59 13.05 2.59
N ARG A 221 -0.59 12.94 3.48
CA ARG A 221 0.59 13.81 3.50
C ARG A 221 1.40 13.73 2.21
N GLU A 222 1.44 12.58 1.56
CA GLU A 222 2.17 12.43 0.30
C GLU A 222 1.42 13.01 -0.90
N GLY A 223 0.10 13.14 -0.82
CA GLY A 223 -0.74 13.79 -1.83
C GLY A 223 -0.83 13.06 -3.17
N LEU A 224 -0.36 11.81 -3.24
CA LEU A 224 -0.37 10.98 -4.45
C LEU A 224 -1.46 9.89 -4.43
N LEU A 225 -1.93 9.55 -3.22
CA LEU A 225 -2.97 8.55 -2.98
C LEU A 225 -3.98 9.15 -2.00
N GLU A 226 -5.24 8.75 -2.16
CA GLU A 226 -6.33 9.10 -1.25
C GLU A 226 -6.68 7.86 -0.41
N TYR A 227 -6.78 8.02 0.91
CA TYR A 227 -7.37 6.99 1.76
C TYR A 227 -8.88 7.07 1.66
N TYR A 228 -9.54 5.96 1.31
CA TYR A 228 -10.99 5.92 1.16
C TYR A 228 -11.60 5.02 2.25
N PRO A 229 -12.58 5.50 3.02
CA PRO A 229 -13.25 4.65 4.00
C PRO A 229 -14.04 3.54 3.28
N ALA A 230 -13.79 2.30 3.66
CA ALA A 230 -14.44 1.12 3.09
C ALA A 230 -15.79 0.89 3.79
N GLU A 231 -16.83 1.62 3.36
CA GLU A 231 -18.18 1.54 3.94
C GLU A 231 -19.13 0.65 3.14
N GLU A 232 -18.85 0.45 1.85
CA GLU A 232 -19.74 -0.25 0.93
C GLU A 232 -19.59 -1.77 1.08
N ALA A 233 -20.68 -2.52 1.24
CA ALA A 233 -20.61 -3.97 1.39
C ALA A 233 -20.79 -4.69 0.04
N MET A 234 -20.29 -5.92 -0.06
CA MET A 234 -20.51 -6.76 -1.25
C MET A 234 -22.00 -7.07 -1.50
N ALA A 235 -22.83 -6.96 -0.46
CA ALA A 235 -24.28 -7.09 -0.52
C ALA A 235 -24.97 -5.91 -1.22
N ASP A 236 -24.34 -4.73 -1.24
CA ASP A 236 -24.81 -3.51 -1.91
C ASP A 236 -24.61 -3.54 -3.43
N ILE A 237 -23.96 -4.57 -3.95
CA ILE A 237 -23.75 -4.73 -5.39
C ILE A 237 -24.76 -5.74 -5.92
N ALA A 238 -25.56 -5.34 -6.90
CA ALA A 238 -26.45 -6.26 -7.59
C ALA A 238 -25.73 -7.00 -8.73
N GLY A 239 -26.05 -8.29 -8.92
CA GLY A 239 -25.45 -9.11 -9.98
C GLY A 239 -23.98 -9.49 -9.73
N MET A 240 -23.20 -9.60 -10.83
CA MET A 240 -21.77 -9.94 -10.84
C MET A 240 -21.41 -11.27 -10.14
N ALA A 241 -22.25 -12.30 -10.32
CA ALA A 241 -22.10 -13.58 -9.61
C ALA A 241 -20.77 -14.33 -9.88
N SER A 242 -20.19 -14.19 -11.07
CA SER A 242 -18.86 -14.76 -11.40
C SER A 242 -17.76 -14.06 -10.59
N LEU A 243 -17.73 -12.73 -10.63
CA LEU A 243 -16.80 -11.89 -9.88
C LEU A 243 -16.89 -12.13 -8.37
N LYS A 244 -18.10 -12.14 -7.80
CA LYS A 244 -18.32 -12.40 -6.36
C LYS A 244 -17.77 -13.77 -5.94
N ARG A 245 -18.05 -14.83 -6.72
CA ARG A 245 -17.51 -16.18 -6.44
C ARG A 245 -15.99 -16.21 -6.55
N TRP A 246 -15.43 -15.49 -7.51
CA TRP A 246 -13.98 -15.41 -7.72
C TRP A 246 -13.27 -14.68 -6.57
N LEU A 247 -13.87 -13.60 -6.06
CA LEU A 247 -13.37 -12.84 -4.92
C LEU A 247 -13.47 -13.65 -3.62
N ALA A 248 -14.59 -14.36 -3.40
CA ALA A 248 -14.79 -15.18 -2.21
C ALA A 248 -13.73 -16.28 -2.06
N LYS A 249 -13.28 -16.89 -3.18
CA LYS A 249 -12.17 -17.85 -3.16
C LYS A 249 -10.84 -17.23 -2.75
N ARG A 250 -10.59 -15.98 -3.10
CA ARG A 250 -9.33 -15.28 -2.78
C ARG A 250 -9.32 -14.71 -1.38
N ARG A 251 -10.48 -14.40 -0.81
CA ARG A 251 -10.63 -14.01 0.59
C ARG A 251 -9.97 -15.01 1.55
N THR A 252 -9.98 -16.31 1.23
CA THR A 252 -9.33 -17.33 2.07
C THR A 252 -7.81 -17.18 2.12
N ILE A 253 -7.18 -16.66 1.06
CA ILE A 253 -5.75 -16.36 1.01
C ILE A 253 -5.43 -15.18 1.93
N ILE A 254 -6.28 -14.15 1.91
CA ILE A 254 -6.15 -12.96 2.77
C ILE A 254 -6.28 -13.33 4.25
N ASN A 255 -7.22 -14.21 4.58
CA ASN A 255 -7.48 -14.63 5.96
C ASN A 255 -6.45 -15.65 6.49
N GLN A 256 -5.75 -16.38 5.62
CA GLN A 256 -4.80 -17.45 5.99
C GLN A 256 -3.51 -17.36 5.14
N PRO A 257 -2.74 -16.26 5.24
CA PRO A 257 -1.60 -16.01 4.36
C PRO A 257 -0.49 -17.05 4.51
N ASP A 258 -0.19 -17.50 5.73
CA ASP A 258 0.87 -18.49 5.97
C ASP A 258 0.53 -19.84 5.36
N ARG A 259 -0.71 -20.31 5.56
CA ARG A 259 -1.22 -21.53 4.94
C ARG A 259 -1.22 -21.42 3.41
N ALA A 260 -1.60 -20.26 2.88
CA ALA A 260 -1.59 -20.03 1.43
C ALA A 260 -0.15 -20.15 0.87
N ARG A 261 0.84 -19.57 1.56
CA ARG A 261 2.26 -19.66 1.20
C ARG A 261 2.78 -21.10 1.27
N GLU A 262 2.42 -21.87 2.30
CA GLU A 262 2.76 -23.30 2.40
C GLU A 262 2.17 -24.12 1.25
N PHE A 263 0.98 -23.74 0.78
CA PHE A 263 0.33 -24.35 -0.37
C PHE A 263 0.91 -23.89 -1.72
N GLY A 264 1.87 -22.97 -1.72
CA GLY A 264 2.48 -22.41 -2.93
C GLY A 264 1.64 -21.32 -3.61
N LEU A 265 0.69 -20.71 -2.89
CA LEU A 265 -0.09 -19.58 -3.37
C LEU A 265 0.56 -18.26 -2.96
N GLU A 266 0.64 -17.34 -3.92
CA GLU A 266 1.02 -15.96 -3.68
C GLU A 266 -0.22 -15.11 -3.35
N PHE A 267 0.02 -13.92 -2.79
CA PHE A 267 -1.02 -12.93 -2.61
C PHE A 267 -1.63 -12.54 -3.99
N PRO A 268 -2.96 -12.44 -4.12
CA PRO A 268 -3.60 -12.18 -5.42
C PRO A 268 -3.17 -10.83 -6.00
N ARG A 269 -2.93 -10.77 -7.32
CA ARG A 269 -2.37 -9.57 -7.92
C ARG A 269 -3.41 -8.48 -8.14
N GLY A 270 -4.63 -8.85 -8.47
CA GLY A 270 -5.64 -7.85 -8.81
C GLY A 270 -6.56 -8.27 -9.92
N LEU A 271 -7.50 -7.38 -10.22
CA LEU A 271 -8.45 -7.55 -11.30
C LEU A 271 -8.63 -6.24 -12.07
N LEU A 272 -9.02 -6.39 -13.34
CA LEU A 272 -9.43 -5.28 -14.20
C LEU A 272 -10.94 -5.40 -14.47
N LEU A 273 -11.71 -4.38 -14.09
CA LEU A 273 -13.13 -4.25 -14.40
C LEU A 273 -13.28 -3.39 -15.66
N VAL A 274 -13.66 -4.01 -16.77
CA VAL A 274 -13.96 -3.31 -18.03
C VAL A 274 -15.46 -3.33 -18.23
N GLY A 275 -16.09 -2.22 -18.61
CA GLY A 275 -17.52 -2.30 -18.91
C GLY A 275 -18.24 -0.97 -19.00
N VAL A 276 -19.57 -1.06 -19.08
CA VAL A 276 -20.41 0.12 -19.29
C VAL A 276 -20.30 1.10 -18.11
N PRO A 277 -20.19 2.42 -18.34
CA PRO A 277 -20.21 3.41 -17.27
C PRO A 277 -21.48 3.29 -16.41
N GLY A 278 -21.35 3.54 -15.11
CA GLY A 278 -22.50 3.46 -14.18
C GLY A 278 -22.96 2.04 -13.83
N ALA A 279 -22.26 0.99 -14.29
CA ALA A 279 -22.60 -0.41 -13.99
C ALA A 279 -22.02 -0.94 -12.64
N GLY A 280 -21.51 -0.05 -11.77
CA GLY A 280 -21.05 -0.44 -10.43
C GLY A 280 -19.59 -0.91 -10.30
N LYS A 281 -18.73 -0.62 -11.29
CA LYS A 281 -17.30 -1.00 -11.25
C LYS A 281 -16.55 -0.39 -10.06
N SER A 282 -16.67 0.93 -9.87
CA SER A 282 -16.05 1.65 -8.76
C SER A 282 -16.62 1.21 -7.40
N LEU A 283 -17.93 0.90 -7.34
CA LEU A 283 -18.57 0.34 -6.14
C LEU A 283 -17.98 -1.02 -5.78
N CYS A 284 -17.65 -1.85 -6.78
CA CYS A 284 -16.99 -3.14 -6.56
C CYS A 284 -15.61 -2.99 -5.91
N ALA A 285 -14.81 -2.01 -6.34
CA ALA A 285 -13.50 -1.77 -5.71
C ALA A 285 -13.65 -1.48 -4.21
N LYS A 286 -14.62 -0.64 -3.85
CA LYS A 286 -14.96 -0.31 -2.46
C LYS A 286 -15.41 -1.53 -1.67
N ALA A 287 -16.32 -2.32 -2.23
CA ALA A 287 -16.84 -3.51 -1.58
C ALA A 287 -15.80 -4.61 -1.35
N VAL A 288 -14.80 -4.74 -2.24
CA VAL A 288 -13.70 -5.70 -2.04
C VAL A 288 -12.89 -5.36 -0.79
N ALA A 289 -12.54 -4.09 -0.61
CA ALA A 289 -11.80 -3.64 0.57
C ALA A 289 -12.55 -3.92 1.87
N THR A 290 -13.85 -3.61 1.91
CA THR A 290 -14.72 -3.90 3.06
C THR A 290 -14.81 -5.40 3.35
N GLU A 291 -15.10 -6.21 2.32
CA GLU A 291 -15.27 -7.67 2.44
C GLU A 291 -13.99 -8.37 2.92
N TRP A 292 -12.83 -7.86 2.52
CA TRP A 292 -11.52 -8.39 2.91
C TRP A 292 -10.96 -7.73 4.17
N SER A 293 -11.64 -6.72 4.72
CA SER A 293 -11.19 -5.93 5.87
C SER A 293 -9.79 -5.35 5.67
N LEU A 294 -9.51 -4.89 4.44
CA LEU A 294 -8.27 -4.23 4.06
C LEU A 294 -8.50 -2.73 3.85
N PRO A 295 -7.52 -1.87 4.09
CA PRO A 295 -7.63 -0.46 3.74
C PRO A 295 -7.80 -0.28 2.22
N LEU A 296 -8.48 0.80 1.83
CA LEU A 296 -8.67 1.17 0.43
C LEU A 296 -7.88 2.44 0.12
N LEU A 297 -6.93 2.32 -0.79
CA LEU A 297 -6.20 3.45 -1.36
C LEU A 297 -6.72 3.70 -2.77
N LYS A 298 -7.04 4.94 -3.08
CA LYS A 298 -7.43 5.37 -4.42
C LYS A 298 -6.28 6.14 -5.04
N LEU A 299 -5.87 5.72 -6.23
CA LEU A 299 -5.01 6.49 -7.11
C LEU A 299 -5.89 7.26 -8.09
N ASP A 300 -5.84 8.59 -8.03
CA ASP A 300 -6.40 9.43 -9.09
C ASP A 300 -5.34 9.64 -10.18
N PRO A 301 -5.55 9.15 -11.41
CA PRO A 301 -4.66 9.43 -12.53
C PRO A 301 -4.34 10.92 -12.72
N ALA A 302 -5.30 11.82 -12.46
CA ALA A 302 -5.08 13.26 -12.60
C ALA A 302 -4.05 13.81 -11.59
N ALA A 303 -3.92 13.19 -10.42
CA ALA A 303 -2.93 13.57 -9.41
C ALA A 303 -1.49 13.30 -9.88
N LEU A 304 -1.28 12.34 -10.80
CA LEU A 304 0.03 12.01 -11.34
C LEU A 304 0.56 13.07 -12.32
N TYR A 305 -0.33 13.79 -13.00
CA TYR A 305 0.01 14.80 -14.01
C TYR A 305 0.13 16.22 -13.43
N ASN A 306 -0.39 16.46 -12.23
CA ASN A 306 -0.35 17.76 -11.58
C ASN A 306 0.91 17.94 -10.71
N LYS A 307 1.95 18.58 -11.27
CA LYS A 307 2.64 19.77 -10.72
C LYS A 307 3.99 20.10 -11.35
N TYR A 308 4.66 19.18 -12.04
CA TYR A 308 5.88 19.49 -12.79
C TYR A 308 6.05 18.55 -13.99
N VAL A 309 6.14 19.11 -15.19
CA VAL A 309 6.46 18.36 -16.42
C VAL A 309 7.85 17.74 -16.24
N GLY A 310 7.91 16.42 -16.04
CA GLY A 310 9.14 15.67 -15.77
C GLY A 310 9.13 14.79 -14.51
N GLU A 311 8.17 14.98 -13.59
CA GLU A 311 8.10 14.23 -12.32
C GLU A 311 7.06 13.09 -12.30
N THR A 312 6.26 12.91 -13.35
CA THR A 312 5.15 11.93 -13.38
C THR A 312 5.60 10.50 -13.05
N GLU A 313 6.73 10.05 -13.60
CA GLU A 313 7.23 8.69 -13.31
C GLU A 313 7.73 8.57 -11.86
N ARG A 314 8.37 9.61 -11.33
CA ARG A 314 8.83 9.65 -9.94
C ARG A 314 7.63 9.65 -8.99
N ASN A 315 6.60 10.42 -9.29
CA ASN A 315 5.35 10.45 -8.55
C ASN A 315 4.64 9.10 -8.62
N PHE A 316 4.61 8.46 -9.78
CA PHE A 316 4.07 7.12 -9.92
C PHE A 316 4.79 6.11 -9.03
N ARG A 317 6.14 6.07 -9.09
CA ARG A 317 6.94 5.17 -8.23
C ARG A 317 6.69 5.44 -6.75
N ARG A 318 6.68 6.71 -6.33
CA ARG A 318 6.37 7.08 -4.94
C ARG A 318 4.98 6.64 -4.50
N ALA A 319 3.96 6.79 -5.37
CA ALA A 319 2.62 6.29 -5.08
C ALA A 319 2.62 4.76 -4.89
N MET A 320 3.33 4.02 -5.76
CA MET A 320 3.44 2.57 -5.65
C MET A 320 4.21 2.13 -4.39
N GLU A 321 5.31 2.80 -4.08
CA GLU A 321 6.09 2.59 -2.85
C GLU A 321 5.21 2.81 -1.60
N THR A 322 4.37 3.84 -1.62
CA THR A 322 3.43 4.09 -0.52
C THR A 322 2.32 3.06 -0.44
N ALA A 323 1.79 2.59 -1.57
CA ALA A 323 0.84 1.48 -1.56
C ALA A 323 1.47 0.19 -1.01
N GLU A 324 2.71 -0.13 -1.38
CA GLU A 324 3.45 -1.28 -0.85
C GLU A 324 3.77 -1.12 0.64
N ARG A 325 4.16 0.08 1.07
CA ARG A 325 4.37 0.38 2.49
C ARG A 325 3.08 0.21 3.27
N MET A 326 1.92 0.53 2.70
CA MET A 326 0.62 0.37 3.37
C MET A 326 0.05 -1.07 3.32
N ALA A 327 0.75 -2.01 2.69
CA ALA A 327 0.29 -3.38 2.53
C ALA A 327 0.08 -4.09 3.90
N PRO A 328 -0.92 -5.00 4.02
CA PRO A 328 -1.82 -5.45 2.94
C PRO A 328 -2.93 -4.44 2.63
N VAL A 329 -3.17 -4.15 1.35
CA VAL A 329 -4.08 -3.07 0.94
C VAL A 329 -4.78 -3.34 -0.39
N VAL A 330 -5.95 -2.73 -0.58
CA VAL A 330 -6.59 -2.64 -1.91
C VAL A 330 -6.20 -1.31 -2.54
N LEU A 331 -5.56 -1.36 -3.70
CA LEU A 331 -5.26 -0.18 -4.52
C LEU A 331 -6.29 -0.08 -5.65
N TRP A 332 -7.19 0.90 -5.56
CA TRP A 332 -8.16 1.22 -6.59
C TRP A 332 -7.60 2.27 -7.55
N ILE A 333 -7.51 1.90 -8.83
CA ILE A 333 -7.15 2.80 -9.92
C ILE A 333 -8.40 3.00 -10.77
N ASP A 334 -9.04 4.16 -10.63
CA ASP A 334 -10.26 4.45 -11.37
C ASP A 334 -9.95 5.00 -12.76
N GLU A 335 -10.67 4.51 -13.77
CA GLU A 335 -10.54 4.92 -15.16
C GLU A 335 -9.08 4.89 -15.63
N ILE A 336 -8.46 3.72 -15.49
CA ILE A 336 -7.03 3.49 -15.77
C ILE A 336 -6.63 3.88 -17.20
N GLU A 337 -7.58 3.87 -18.15
CA GLU A 337 -7.36 4.40 -19.49
C GLU A 337 -6.96 5.88 -19.47
N LYS A 338 -7.42 6.69 -18.52
CA LYS A 338 -7.04 8.11 -18.42
C LYS A 338 -5.58 8.30 -18.07
N ALA A 339 -4.99 7.35 -17.34
CA ALA A 339 -3.57 7.35 -16.98
C ALA A 339 -2.65 6.94 -18.14
N PHE A 340 -3.17 6.25 -19.17
CA PHE A 340 -2.32 5.61 -20.18
C PHE A 340 -2.79 5.80 -21.63
N ALA A 341 -3.93 6.46 -21.87
CA ALA A 341 -4.53 6.64 -23.20
C ALA A 341 -3.64 7.41 -24.20
N GLN A 342 -2.62 8.12 -23.73
CA GLN A 342 -1.69 8.89 -24.58
C GLN A 342 -0.35 8.17 -24.86
N ALA A 343 -0.22 6.88 -24.51
CA ALA A 343 1.01 6.13 -24.78
C ALA A 343 1.39 6.02 -26.29
N GLY A 344 0.49 6.44 -27.20
CA GLY A 344 0.71 6.47 -28.66
C GLY A 344 0.76 7.87 -29.34
N GLY A 345 0.79 9.00 -28.61
CA GLY A 345 0.76 10.35 -29.20
C GLY A 345 1.52 11.44 -28.39
N GLU A 346 1.51 12.68 -28.90
CA GLU A 346 2.20 13.98 -28.57
C GLU A 346 2.90 14.26 -27.22
N ASP A 347 2.87 13.39 -26.20
CA ASP A 347 3.43 13.55 -24.85
C ASP A 347 4.95 13.26 -24.73
N GLY A 348 5.69 13.13 -25.83
CA GLY A 348 7.14 12.82 -25.78
C GLY A 348 7.48 11.49 -25.08
N GLY A 349 6.55 10.53 -25.09
CA GLY A 349 6.73 9.18 -24.54
C GLY A 349 6.60 9.05 -23.01
N VAL A 350 6.16 10.09 -22.29
CA VAL A 350 5.98 10.05 -20.83
C VAL A 350 4.95 9.00 -20.42
N SER A 351 3.81 8.96 -21.09
CA SER A 351 2.72 8.00 -20.83
C SER A 351 3.16 6.54 -21.09
N ALA A 352 3.97 6.30 -22.12
CA ALA A 352 4.53 4.98 -22.41
C ALA A 352 5.56 4.53 -21.37
N ARG A 353 6.44 5.44 -20.89
CA ARG A 353 7.39 5.13 -19.80
C ARG A 353 6.67 4.83 -18.49
N THR A 354 5.67 5.64 -18.14
CA THR A 354 4.86 5.43 -16.93
C THR A 354 4.11 4.10 -16.97
N LEU A 355 3.55 3.73 -18.13
CA LEU A 355 2.96 2.41 -18.35
C LEU A 355 3.98 1.28 -18.14
N GLY A 356 5.19 1.42 -18.69
CA GLY A 356 6.27 0.46 -18.50
C GLY A 356 6.58 0.26 -17.01
N THR A 357 6.74 1.36 -16.27
CA THR A 357 6.99 1.36 -14.83
C THR A 357 5.83 0.69 -14.05
N PHE A 358 4.58 0.97 -14.43
CA PHE A 358 3.42 0.31 -13.83
C PHE A 358 3.38 -1.19 -14.11
N LEU A 359 3.64 -1.61 -15.34
CA LEU A 359 3.64 -3.02 -15.74
C LEU A 359 4.75 -3.81 -15.03
N SER A 360 5.95 -3.22 -14.92
CA SER A 360 7.06 -3.81 -14.16
C SER A 360 6.68 -3.93 -12.68
N TRP A 361 6.15 -2.87 -12.08
CA TRP A 361 5.68 -2.89 -10.70
C TRP A 361 4.59 -3.95 -10.45
N LEU A 362 3.61 -4.08 -11.34
CA LEU A 362 2.58 -5.13 -11.25
C LEU A 362 3.16 -6.55 -11.19
N GLN A 363 4.33 -6.77 -11.80
CA GLN A 363 5.01 -8.06 -11.79
C GLN A 363 5.93 -8.25 -10.59
N GLU A 364 6.70 -7.22 -10.25
CA GLU A 364 7.85 -7.31 -9.35
C GLU A 364 7.57 -6.86 -7.92
N ARG A 365 6.40 -6.24 -7.66
CA ARG A 365 6.06 -5.74 -6.32
C ARG A 365 6.16 -6.84 -5.27
N LYS A 366 6.63 -6.46 -4.08
CA LYS A 366 6.82 -7.37 -2.95
C LYS A 366 5.73 -7.21 -1.91
N GLY A 367 5.09 -6.04 -1.84
CA GLY A 367 3.96 -5.79 -0.94
C GLY A 367 2.69 -6.53 -1.36
N ASP A 368 1.92 -6.96 -0.35
CA ASP A 368 0.59 -7.58 -0.46
C ASP A 368 -0.48 -6.53 -0.92
N VAL A 369 -0.30 -5.99 -2.13
CA VAL A 369 -1.18 -4.98 -2.73
C VAL A 369 -2.11 -5.64 -3.75
N PHE A 370 -3.42 -5.57 -3.52
CA PHE A 370 -4.44 -6.06 -4.45
C PHE A 370 -4.92 -4.91 -5.33
N VAL A 371 -4.64 -4.97 -6.63
CA VAL A 371 -4.98 -3.87 -7.55
C VAL A 371 -6.38 -4.08 -8.14
N VAL A 372 -7.28 -3.12 -7.94
CA VAL A 372 -8.57 -3.06 -8.64
C VAL A 372 -8.53 -1.90 -9.63
N ALA A 373 -8.37 -2.21 -10.92
CA ALA A 373 -8.41 -1.21 -11.97
C ALA A 373 -9.82 -1.19 -12.61
N THR A 374 -10.35 -0.01 -12.91
CA THR A 374 -11.59 0.14 -13.68
C THR A 374 -11.30 0.77 -15.04
N ALA A 375 -12.06 0.38 -16.06
CA ALA A 375 -12.02 1.00 -17.37
C ALA A 375 -13.39 1.08 -18.04
N ASN A 376 -13.64 2.20 -18.71
CA ASN A 376 -14.86 2.47 -19.49
C ASN A 376 -14.61 2.41 -21.00
N ALA A 377 -13.37 2.64 -21.45
CA ALA A 377 -12.98 2.68 -22.86
C ALA A 377 -11.84 1.69 -23.15
N VAL A 378 -12.22 0.46 -23.53
CA VAL A 378 -11.27 -0.64 -23.74
C VAL A 378 -10.33 -0.41 -24.92
N GLU A 379 -10.80 0.31 -25.93
CA GLU A 379 -10.05 0.69 -27.12
C GLU A 379 -8.89 1.65 -26.82
N ARG A 380 -8.92 2.32 -25.67
CA ARG A 380 -7.87 3.22 -25.18
C ARG A 380 -6.87 2.52 -24.25
N LEU A 381 -7.15 1.27 -23.88
CA LEU A 381 -6.25 0.51 -23.02
C LEU A 381 -5.08 -0.04 -23.85
N PRO A 382 -3.84 0.13 -23.36
CA PRO A 382 -2.70 -0.57 -23.91
C PRO A 382 -2.92 -2.09 -23.88
N PRO A 383 -2.68 -2.81 -24.99
CA PRO A 383 -2.89 -4.27 -25.05
C PRO A 383 -2.02 -5.04 -24.05
N GLU A 384 -0.92 -4.46 -23.59
CA GLU A 384 -0.03 -5.00 -22.57
C GLU A 384 -0.75 -5.26 -21.23
N LEU A 385 -1.73 -4.42 -20.85
CA LEU A 385 -2.51 -4.60 -19.62
C LEU A 385 -3.44 -5.82 -19.67
N LEU A 386 -3.85 -6.22 -20.87
CA LEU A 386 -4.79 -7.32 -21.09
C LEU A 386 -4.10 -8.69 -21.18
N ARG A 387 -2.76 -8.74 -21.11
CA ARG A 387 -2.01 -9.98 -21.14
C ARG A 387 -2.20 -10.76 -19.83
N LYS A 388 -2.44 -12.07 -19.95
CA LYS A 388 -2.51 -12.97 -18.78
C LYS A 388 -1.22 -12.87 -17.96
N GLY A 389 -1.38 -12.78 -16.64
CA GLY A 389 -0.28 -12.63 -15.67
C GLY A 389 0.02 -11.19 -15.23
N ARG A 390 -0.70 -10.18 -15.76
CA ARG A 390 -0.65 -8.78 -15.24
C ARG A 390 -1.71 -8.56 -14.16
N PHE A 391 -2.95 -8.83 -14.53
CA PHE A 391 -4.05 -9.04 -13.61
C PHE A 391 -4.31 -10.54 -13.49
N ASP A 392 -4.84 -10.97 -12.34
CA ASP A 392 -5.27 -12.36 -12.16
C ASP A 392 -6.48 -12.68 -13.02
N GLU A 393 -7.34 -11.68 -13.25
CA GLU A 393 -8.55 -11.81 -14.07
C GLU A 393 -9.01 -10.46 -14.62
N VAL A 394 -9.66 -10.51 -15.79
CA VAL A 394 -10.36 -9.37 -16.39
C VAL A 394 -11.85 -9.68 -16.40
N PHE A 395 -12.66 -8.84 -15.78
CA PHE A 395 -14.12 -9.00 -15.77
C PHE A 395 -14.78 -7.96 -16.64
N PHE A 396 -15.65 -8.43 -17.54
CA PHE A 396 -16.59 -7.57 -18.24
C PHE A 396 -17.83 -7.31 -17.39
N VAL A 397 -18.15 -6.04 -17.19
CA VAL A 397 -19.33 -5.58 -16.43
C VAL A 397 -20.31 -4.92 -17.39
N ASP A 398 -21.36 -5.67 -17.74
CA ASP A 398 -22.45 -5.19 -18.57
C ASP A 398 -23.54 -4.49 -17.75
N LEU A 399 -24.52 -3.92 -18.45
CA LEU A 399 -25.76 -3.42 -17.87
C LEU A 399 -26.48 -4.51 -17.05
N PRO A 400 -27.12 -4.13 -15.93
CA PRO A 400 -27.80 -5.07 -15.05
C PRO A 400 -28.95 -5.78 -15.77
N ASP A 401 -29.08 -7.08 -15.53
CA ASP A 401 -30.25 -7.86 -15.91
C ASP A 401 -31.49 -7.49 -15.06
N THR A 402 -32.65 -8.07 -15.38
CA THR A 402 -33.90 -7.75 -14.66
C THR A 402 -33.83 -8.08 -13.16
N ALA A 403 -33.16 -9.16 -12.76
CA ALA A 403 -33.02 -9.50 -11.35
C ALA A 403 -32.10 -8.50 -10.63
N ALA A 404 -31.00 -8.11 -11.27
CA ALA A 404 -30.10 -7.09 -10.76
C ALA A 404 -30.80 -5.72 -10.66
N ARG A 405 -31.59 -5.29 -11.65
CA ARG A 405 -32.34 -4.03 -11.59
C ARG A 405 -33.33 -3.98 -10.42
N ARG A 406 -34.06 -5.07 -10.15
CA ARG A 406 -34.92 -5.17 -8.95
C ARG A 406 -34.11 -4.95 -7.68
N GLN A 407 -32.97 -5.61 -7.56
CA GLN A 407 -32.10 -5.47 -6.40
C GLN A 407 -31.56 -4.04 -6.26
N ILE A 408 -31.15 -3.41 -7.37
CA ILE A 408 -30.68 -2.01 -7.41
C ILE A 408 -31.77 -1.08 -6.86
N PHE A 409 -33.00 -1.17 -7.37
CA PHE A 409 -34.12 -0.38 -6.83
C PHE A 409 -34.28 -0.56 -5.33
N ARG A 410 -34.30 -1.80 -4.83
CA ARG A 410 -34.43 -2.07 -3.38
C ARG A 410 -33.31 -1.45 -2.56
N ILE A 411 -32.06 -1.51 -3.03
CA ILE A 411 -30.90 -0.93 -2.34
C ILE A 411 -31.04 0.59 -2.28
N HIS A 412 -31.29 1.26 -3.41
CA HIS A 412 -31.34 2.71 -3.46
C HIS A 412 -32.58 3.30 -2.77
N LEU A 413 -33.71 2.59 -2.74
CA LEU A 413 -34.90 2.98 -1.96
C LEU A 413 -34.64 2.89 -0.45
N ARG A 414 -34.06 1.79 0.04
CA ARG A 414 -33.70 1.63 1.46
C ARG A 414 -32.73 2.69 1.94
N ARG A 415 -31.71 3.00 1.14
CA ARG A 415 -30.74 4.08 1.44
C ARG A 415 -31.40 5.44 1.62
N ARG A 416 -32.61 5.63 1.07
CA ARG A 416 -33.40 6.87 1.11
C ARG A 416 -34.60 6.79 2.07
N GLY A 417 -34.61 5.79 2.96
CA GLY A 417 -35.67 5.60 3.96
C GLY A 417 -37.03 5.18 3.37
N GLN A 418 -37.06 4.70 2.13
CA GLN A 418 -38.26 4.20 1.49
C GLN A 418 -38.35 2.68 1.68
N ASP A 419 -39.54 2.16 1.99
CA ASP A 419 -39.77 0.72 2.05
C ASP A 419 -39.92 0.15 0.63
N PRO A 420 -38.98 -0.69 0.13
CA PRO A 420 -39.09 -1.23 -1.22
C PRO A 420 -40.27 -2.18 -1.43
N ASP A 421 -40.86 -2.72 -0.38
CA ASP A 421 -42.02 -3.61 -0.48
C ASP A 421 -43.33 -2.84 -0.75
N ALA A 422 -43.29 -1.50 -0.68
CA ALA A 422 -44.40 -0.62 -1.04
C ALA A 422 -44.49 -0.30 -2.54
N PHE A 423 -43.55 -0.80 -3.36
CA PHE A 423 -43.43 -0.45 -4.79
C PHE A 423 -43.45 -1.72 -5.66
N ASP A 424 -43.95 -1.61 -6.89
CA ASP A 424 -43.92 -2.71 -7.87
C ASP A 424 -42.53 -2.85 -8.50
N MET A 425 -41.68 -3.63 -7.83
CA MET A 425 -40.32 -3.93 -8.29
C MET A 425 -40.27 -4.60 -9.66
N GLU A 426 -41.26 -5.42 -10.02
CA GLU A 426 -41.29 -6.11 -11.32
C GLU A 426 -41.59 -5.11 -12.44
N ALA A 427 -42.58 -4.25 -12.26
CA ALA A 427 -42.91 -3.19 -13.22
C ALA A 427 -41.73 -2.22 -13.41
N LEU A 428 -41.11 -1.77 -12.31
CA LEU A 428 -39.96 -0.86 -12.35
C LEU A 428 -38.75 -1.51 -13.06
N ALA A 429 -38.45 -2.78 -12.79
CA ALA A 429 -37.35 -3.48 -13.42
C ALA A 429 -37.60 -3.78 -14.90
N ALA A 430 -38.85 -4.02 -15.30
CA ALA A 430 -39.24 -4.17 -16.70
C ALA A 430 -39.12 -2.84 -17.46
N ALA A 431 -39.58 -1.74 -16.87
CA ALA A 431 -39.55 -0.40 -17.47
C ALA A 431 -38.14 0.16 -17.64
N THR A 432 -37.17 -0.33 -16.86
CA THR A 432 -35.76 0.13 -16.87
C THR A 432 -34.83 -0.79 -17.66
N ALA A 433 -35.36 -1.57 -18.62
CA ALA A 433 -34.52 -2.37 -19.51
C ALA A 433 -33.47 -1.49 -20.23
N GLY A 434 -32.20 -1.86 -20.08
CA GLY A 434 -31.09 -1.10 -20.67
C GLY A 434 -30.58 0.08 -19.82
N PHE A 435 -31.11 0.31 -18.62
CA PHE A 435 -30.58 1.28 -17.68
C PHE A 435 -29.37 0.71 -16.92
N SER A 436 -28.39 1.55 -16.64
CA SER A 436 -27.31 1.28 -15.69
C SER A 436 -27.78 1.48 -14.24
N GLY A 437 -27.00 0.99 -13.28
CA GLY A 437 -27.32 1.18 -11.86
C GLY A 437 -27.36 2.66 -11.46
N ALA A 438 -26.42 3.46 -11.99
CA ALA A 438 -26.40 4.89 -11.79
C ALA A 438 -27.66 5.58 -12.34
N GLU A 439 -28.17 5.17 -13.50
CA GLU A 439 -29.40 5.76 -14.07
C GLU A 439 -30.64 5.40 -13.26
N ILE A 440 -30.73 4.17 -12.74
CA ILE A 440 -31.81 3.77 -11.81
C ILE A 440 -31.76 4.61 -10.54
N GLU A 441 -30.57 4.84 -9.98
CA GLU A 441 -30.39 5.73 -8.84
C GLU A 441 -30.87 7.15 -9.15
N GLN A 442 -30.51 7.70 -10.32
CA GLN A 442 -30.94 9.04 -10.72
C GLN A 442 -32.46 9.13 -10.93
N VAL A 443 -33.10 8.09 -11.48
CA VAL A 443 -34.58 8.02 -11.57
C VAL A 443 -35.22 8.17 -10.19
N ILE A 444 -34.72 7.45 -9.18
CA ILE A 444 -35.25 7.53 -7.81
C ILE A 444 -35.03 8.93 -7.23
N ILE A 445 -33.85 9.51 -7.43
CA ILE A 445 -33.53 10.88 -6.97
C ILE A 445 -34.47 11.90 -7.61
N SER A 446 -34.64 11.87 -8.93
CA SER A 446 -35.54 12.77 -9.65
C SER A 446 -36.98 12.62 -9.18
N ALA A 447 -37.45 11.38 -8.98
CA ALA A 447 -38.80 11.12 -8.52
C ALA A 447 -39.03 11.66 -7.10
N LEU A 448 -38.02 11.60 -6.23
CA LEU A 448 -38.07 12.22 -4.91
C LEU A 448 -38.16 13.74 -4.97
N TYR A 449 -37.41 14.39 -5.86
CA TYR A 449 -37.57 15.83 -6.09
C TYR A 449 -38.98 16.18 -6.56
N SER A 450 -39.52 15.40 -7.51
CA SER A 450 -40.88 15.56 -8.04
C SER A 450 -41.96 15.33 -6.97
N ALA A 451 -41.75 14.39 -6.04
CA ALA A 451 -42.64 14.16 -4.90
C ALA A 451 -42.56 15.31 -3.87
N PHE A 452 -41.34 15.71 -3.51
CA PHE A 452 -41.08 16.78 -2.54
C PHE A 452 -41.64 18.13 -3.00
N ALA A 453 -41.52 18.46 -4.29
CA ALA A 453 -42.00 19.73 -4.86
C ALA A 453 -43.51 19.97 -4.70
N VAL A 454 -44.29 18.92 -4.40
CA VAL A 454 -45.75 19.00 -4.22
C VAL A 454 -46.19 18.49 -2.85
N ASP A 455 -45.27 18.42 -1.88
CA ASP A 455 -45.49 17.88 -0.53
C ASP A 455 -46.13 16.47 -0.53
N GLY A 456 -45.77 15.66 -1.54
CA GLY A 456 -46.29 14.31 -1.76
C GLY A 456 -45.33 13.20 -1.32
N ALA A 457 -45.81 11.96 -1.38
CA ALA A 457 -45.00 10.75 -1.20
C ALA A 457 -44.42 10.25 -2.52
N LEU A 458 -43.34 9.48 -2.44
CA LEU A 458 -42.84 8.71 -3.58
C LEU A 458 -43.79 7.54 -3.85
N ASP A 459 -44.17 7.34 -5.10
CA ASP A 459 -45.05 6.25 -5.56
C ASP A 459 -44.54 5.67 -6.90
N ASP A 460 -45.13 4.55 -7.32
CA ASP A 460 -44.77 3.88 -8.58
C ASP A 460 -45.01 4.77 -9.81
N ASP A 461 -46.07 5.57 -9.82
CA ASP A 461 -46.43 6.42 -10.96
C ASP A 461 -45.38 7.49 -11.23
N ARG A 462 -44.85 8.11 -10.17
CA ARG A 462 -43.75 9.09 -10.25
C ARG A 462 -42.46 8.45 -10.72
N LEU A 463 -42.10 7.29 -10.16
CA LEU A 463 -40.92 6.55 -10.62
C LEU A 463 -41.02 6.22 -12.11
N LEU A 464 -42.17 5.68 -12.54
CA LEU A 464 -42.40 5.33 -13.95
C LEU A 464 -42.44 6.57 -14.85
N ALA A 465 -42.91 7.72 -14.37
CA ALA A 465 -42.85 8.97 -15.11
C ALA A 465 -41.40 9.41 -15.37
N GLU A 466 -40.53 9.36 -14.35
CA GLU A 466 -39.11 9.68 -14.48
C GLU A 466 -38.37 8.67 -15.37
N VAL A 467 -38.71 7.37 -15.28
CA VAL A 467 -38.17 6.35 -16.20
C VAL A 467 -38.49 6.71 -17.66
N ARG A 468 -39.73 7.12 -17.95
CA ARG A 468 -40.14 7.52 -19.31
C ARG A 468 -39.46 8.81 -19.79
N ALA A 469 -39.17 9.73 -18.87
CA ALA A 469 -38.47 10.98 -19.17
C ALA A 469 -36.97 10.75 -19.41
N THR A 470 -36.40 9.68 -18.84
CA THR A 470 -34.97 9.38 -18.94
C THR A 470 -34.65 8.59 -20.20
N ARG A 471 -33.67 9.08 -20.99
CA ARG A 471 -33.11 8.31 -22.11
C ARG A 471 -31.86 7.55 -21.64
N PRO A 472 -31.87 6.21 -21.62
CA PRO A 472 -30.75 5.45 -21.06
C PRO A 472 -29.52 5.46 -21.97
N LEU A 473 -28.36 5.25 -21.36
CA LEU A 473 -27.05 5.21 -22.00
C LEU A 473 -26.96 4.09 -23.04
N SER A 474 -27.69 3.00 -22.84
CA SER A 474 -27.85 1.92 -23.84
C SER A 474 -28.40 2.40 -25.18
N VAL A 475 -29.16 3.49 -25.19
CA VAL A 475 -29.71 4.12 -26.39
C VAL A 475 -28.80 5.23 -26.88
N VAL A 476 -28.37 6.14 -25.98
CA VAL A 476 -27.56 7.31 -26.36
C VAL A 476 -26.16 6.94 -26.84
N ALA A 477 -25.57 5.87 -26.27
CA ALA A 477 -24.23 5.37 -26.60
C ALA A 477 -24.27 3.91 -27.10
N ALA A 478 -25.31 3.55 -27.85
CA ALA A 478 -25.57 2.19 -28.32
C ALA A 478 -24.37 1.59 -29.08
N GLU A 479 -23.76 2.36 -30.00
CA GLU A 479 -22.60 1.91 -30.78
C GLU A 479 -21.39 1.60 -29.90
N ARG A 480 -21.10 2.45 -28.91
CA ARG A 480 -19.99 2.24 -27.98
C ARG A 480 -20.21 1.02 -27.10
N ILE A 481 -21.44 0.80 -26.63
CA ILE A 481 -21.78 -0.38 -25.81
C ILE A 481 -21.71 -1.65 -26.66
N ALA A 482 -22.18 -1.61 -27.90
CA ALA A 482 -22.06 -2.73 -28.83
C ALA A 482 -20.59 -3.09 -29.10
N ALA A 483 -19.73 -2.09 -29.31
CA ALA A 483 -18.28 -2.30 -29.48
C ALA A 483 -17.63 -2.92 -28.23
N LEU A 484 -17.98 -2.44 -27.03
CA LEU A 484 -17.52 -3.02 -25.76
C LEU A 484 -17.96 -4.48 -25.59
N ARG A 485 -19.22 -4.80 -25.91
CA ARG A 485 -19.75 -6.17 -25.85
C ARG A 485 -19.08 -7.09 -26.87
N ALA A 486 -18.88 -6.61 -28.10
CA ALA A 486 -18.17 -7.36 -29.14
C ALA A 486 -16.71 -7.64 -28.76
N TRP A 487 -16.06 -6.72 -28.05
CA TRP A 487 -14.71 -6.96 -27.52
C TRP A 487 -14.69 -8.03 -26.42
N ALA A 488 -15.73 -8.08 -25.58
CA ALA A 488 -15.86 -9.05 -24.50
C ALA A 488 -16.28 -10.44 -24.98
N ASP A 489 -16.93 -10.55 -26.13
CA ASP A 489 -17.42 -11.81 -26.67
C ASP A 489 -16.26 -12.79 -26.95
N GLY A 490 -16.37 -14.01 -26.41
CA GLY A 490 -15.36 -15.06 -26.54
C GLY A 490 -14.10 -14.90 -25.69
N ARG A 491 -14.09 -14.03 -24.66
CA ARG A 491 -12.94 -13.82 -23.76
C ARG A 491 -13.17 -14.27 -22.32
#